data_AF-A0A6P8HRF7-F1
#
_entry.id   AF-A0A6P8HRF7-F1
#
_cell.length_a   1.000
_cell.length_b   1.000
_cell.length_c   1.000
_cell.angle_alpha   90.00
_cell.angle_beta   90.00
_cell.angle_gamma   90.00
#
_symmetry.space_group_name_H-M   'P 1'
#
loop_
_entity.id
_entity.type
_entity.pdbx_description
1 polymer ?
#
loop_
_entity_poly.entity_id
_entity_poly.type
_entity_poly.pdbx_seq_one_letter_code
_entity_poly.pdbx_strand_id
1 'polypeptide(L)'
;NSSSRQHYKNRIVEHWQAFNPTQVRLSLYKNKTEVVRLVFNAKGSTKTNWFSRDRLLTSPWTDIHSQPVNHFSITGEIGVVVRRSFYINSLYDDCNDVGWMGLIELIPGPCPYENKQPLFSILYPSGSQRVIFSKSDVGVADTMAICIR
;
A
#
# COMPACT_ATOMS: atom_id res chain seq x y z
N ASN A 1 22.50 -16.71 -6.91
CA ASN A 1 21.31 -17.00 -7.74
C ASN A 1 20.25 -15.93 -7.45
N SER A 2 20.44 -14.72 -7.99
CA SER A 2 19.59 -13.56 -7.72
C SER A 2 18.41 -13.56 -8.69
N SER A 3 17.30 -14.16 -8.26
CA SER A 3 16.00 -13.94 -8.91
C SER A 3 15.66 -12.45 -8.78
N SER A 4 15.90 -11.69 -9.83
CA SER A 4 15.35 -10.34 -9.98
C SER A 4 13.82 -10.48 -9.94
N ARG A 5 13.18 -9.98 -8.88
CA ARG A 5 11.73 -9.86 -8.82
C ARG A 5 11.32 -8.87 -9.91
N GLN A 6 11.01 -9.36 -11.11
CA GLN A 6 10.58 -8.49 -12.21
C GLN A 6 9.20 -7.92 -11.87
N HIS A 7 9.14 -6.60 -11.74
CA HIS A 7 7.88 -5.89 -11.64
C HIS A 7 7.23 -5.84 -13.03
N TYR A 8 6.09 -6.52 -13.19
CA TYR A 8 5.29 -6.42 -14.40
C TYR A 8 4.34 -5.22 -14.31
N LYS A 9 4.44 -4.30 -15.27
CA LYS A 9 3.52 -3.18 -15.43
C LYS A 9 2.98 -3.17 -16.85
N ASN A 10 1.65 -3.31 -17.00
CA ASN A 10 1.03 -3.25 -18.31
C ASN A 10 1.06 -1.81 -18.85
N ARG A 11 1.37 -1.65 -20.14
CA ARG A 11 1.40 -0.35 -20.86
C ARG A 11 0.08 0.43 -20.77
N ILE A 12 -1.03 -0.26 -20.52
CA ILE A 12 -2.36 0.38 -20.39
C ILE A 12 -2.39 1.42 -19.26
N VAL A 13 -1.53 1.27 -18.25
CA VAL A 13 -1.41 2.24 -17.14
C VAL A 13 -0.88 3.59 -17.63
N GLU A 14 -0.06 3.60 -18.69
CA GLU A 14 0.39 4.85 -19.34
C GLU A 14 -0.71 5.50 -20.19
N HIS A 15 -1.68 4.70 -20.64
CA HIS A 15 -2.85 5.16 -21.39
C HIS A 15 -4.12 5.20 -20.53
N TRP A 16 -3.99 5.51 -19.24
CA TRP A 16 -5.07 5.47 -18.24
C TRP A 16 -6.35 6.18 -18.69
N GLN A 17 -6.22 7.41 -19.21
CA GLN A 17 -7.36 8.21 -19.64
C GLN A 17 -8.07 7.59 -20.85
N ALA A 18 -7.31 7.01 -21.79
CA ALA A 18 -7.87 6.32 -22.94
C ALA A 18 -8.55 5.00 -22.56
N PHE A 19 -8.02 4.30 -21.55
CA PHE A 19 -8.63 3.08 -21.03
C PHE A 19 -9.91 3.36 -20.22
N ASN A 20 -10.00 4.52 -19.57
CA ASN A 20 -11.14 4.96 -18.76
C ASN A 20 -11.61 3.90 -17.73
N PRO A 21 -10.73 3.50 -16.79
CA PRO A 21 -11.06 2.46 -15.82
C PRO A 21 -12.23 2.90 -14.95
N THR A 22 -13.10 1.94 -14.66
CA THR A 22 -14.23 2.09 -13.76
C THR A 22 -13.90 1.62 -12.35
N GLN A 23 -13.02 0.62 -12.24
CA GLN A 23 -12.64 0.03 -10.96
C GLN A 23 -11.17 -0.37 -10.95
N VAL A 24 -10.53 -0.23 -9.79
CA VAL A 24 -9.19 -0.79 -9.52
C VAL A 24 -9.27 -1.72 -8.32
N ARG A 25 -8.71 -2.92 -8.43
CA ARG A 25 -8.49 -3.84 -7.33
C ARG A 25 -7.01 -3.91 -7.01
N LEU A 26 -6.64 -3.64 -5.76
CA LEU A 26 -5.32 -3.93 -5.22
C LEU A 26 -5.42 -5.16 -4.31
N SER A 27 -4.63 -6.18 -4.62
CA SER A 27 -4.57 -7.43 -3.88
C SER A 27 -3.15 -7.66 -3.38
N LEU A 28 -2.99 -7.95 -2.09
CA LEU A 28 -1.73 -8.45 -1.53
C LEU A 28 -1.80 -9.96 -1.35
N TYR A 29 -0.70 -10.64 -1.68
CA TYR A 29 -0.60 -12.08 -1.57
C TYR A 29 0.54 -12.47 -0.62
N LYS A 30 0.27 -13.44 0.26
CA LYS A 30 1.25 -14.13 1.10
C LYS A 30 1.10 -15.63 0.89
N ASN A 31 2.18 -16.32 0.55
CA ASN A 31 2.16 -17.76 0.27
C ASN A 31 1.07 -18.17 -0.73
N LYS A 32 0.89 -17.36 -1.79
CA LYS A 32 -0.15 -17.51 -2.83
C LYS A 32 -1.61 -17.30 -2.36
N THR A 33 -1.84 -16.98 -1.10
CA THR A 33 -3.16 -16.62 -0.57
C THR A 33 -3.35 -15.12 -0.59
N GLU A 34 -4.51 -14.64 -1.04
CA GLU A 34 -4.88 -13.21 -0.96
C GLU A 34 -5.16 -12.84 0.49
N VAL A 35 -4.35 -11.94 1.04
CA VAL A 35 -4.40 -11.52 2.46
C VAL A 35 -5.01 -10.13 2.64
N VAL A 36 -4.93 -9.28 1.62
CA VAL A 36 -5.55 -7.95 1.60
C VAL A 36 -6.21 -7.75 0.24
N ARG A 37 -7.43 -7.22 0.24
CA ARG A 37 -8.16 -6.84 -0.98
C ARG A 37 -8.79 -5.47 -0.79
N LEU A 38 -8.29 -4.48 -1.53
CA LEU A 38 -8.87 -3.14 -1.64
C LEU A 38 -9.50 -2.96 -3.01
N VAL A 39 -10.69 -2.36 -3.05
CA VAL A 39 -11.39 -2.05 -4.30
C VAL A 39 -11.70 -0.56 -4.33
N PHE A 40 -11.39 0.09 -5.45
CA PHE A 40 -11.53 1.54 -5.62
C PHE A 40 -12.41 1.89 -6.83
N ASN A 41 -13.14 2.99 -6.73
CA ASN A 41 -13.82 3.66 -7.83
C ASN A 41 -12.80 4.45 -8.67
N ALA A 42 -12.55 3.98 -9.88
CA ALA A 42 -11.56 4.56 -10.78
C ALA A 42 -12.17 5.53 -11.80
N LYS A 43 -13.49 5.71 -11.84
CA LYS A 43 -14.13 6.65 -12.78
C LYS A 43 -13.58 8.06 -12.61
N GLY A 44 -13.13 8.67 -13.70
CA GLY A 44 -12.54 10.01 -13.71
C GLY A 44 -11.28 10.14 -12.83
N SER A 45 -10.61 9.04 -12.52
CA SER A 45 -9.33 9.05 -11.82
C SER A 45 -8.16 9.28 -12.79
N THR A 46 -7.00 9.59 -12.24
CA THR A 46 -5.71 9.51 -12.92
C THR A 46 -5.00 8.23 -12.51
N LYS A 47 -3.91 7.87 -13.21
CA LYS A 47 -3.06 6.73 -12.87
C LYS A 47 -2.45 6.78 -11.46
N THR A 48 -2.53 7.93 -10.77
CA THR A 48 -1.97 8.14 -9.43
C THR A 48 -3.00 8.44 -8.34
N ASN A 49 -4.17 9.02 -8.67
CA ASN A 49 -5.15 9.44 -7.65
C ASN A 49 -6.26 8.43 -7.36
N TRP A 50 -6.34 7.32 -8.12
CA TRP A 50 -7.33 6.26 -7.88
C TRP A 50 -7.17 5.61 -6.51
N PHE A 51 -5.93 5.55 -5.99
CA PHE A 51 -5.60 5.06 -4.66
C PHE A 51 -5.76 6.20 -3.66
N SER A 52 -7.00 6.43 -3.23
CA SER A 52 -7.35 7.44 -2.23
C SER A 52 -8.54 6.96 -1.41
N ARG A 53 -8.65 7.50 -0.19
CA ARG A 53 -9.73 7.14 0.76
C ARG A 53 -11.11 7.39 0.16
N ASP A 54 -11.31 8.53 -0.50
CA ASP A 54 -12.61 8.93 -1.06
C ASP A 54 -13.07 8.04 -2.22
N ARG A 55 -12.13 7.32 -2.84
CA ARG A 55 -12.40 6.37 -3.92
C ARG A 55 -12.50 4.94 -3.41
N LEU A 56 -12.23 4.67 -2.14
CA LEU A 56 -12.25 3.32 -1.58
C LEU A 56 -13.69 2.81 -1.48
N LEU A 57 -13.98 1.69 -2.15
CA LEU A 57 -15.28 1.02 -2.14
C LEU A 57 -15.33 -0.11 -1.12
N THR A 58 -14.27 -0.92 -1.02
CA THR A 58 -14.19 -2.02 -0.05
C THR A 58 -12.79 -2.16 0.52
N SER A 59 -12.71 -2.55 1.79
CA SER A 59 -11.47 -2.76 2.55
C SER A 59 -11.62 -3.93 3.52
N PRO A 60 -10.55 -4.68 3.84
CA PRO A 60 -10.58 -5.66 4.92
C PRO A 60 -10.54 -4.99 6.31
N TRP A 61 -10.19 -3.71 6.39
CA TRP A 61 -10.07 -2.97 7.64
C TRP A 61 -11.33 -2.16 7.93
N THR A 62 -11.95 -2.42 9.08
CA THR A 62 -13.25 -1.88 9.49
C THR A 62 -13.17 -0.44 9.98
N ASP A 63 -11.99 0.02 10.39
CA ASP A 63 -11.74 1.34 10.96
C ASP A 63 -11.18 2.37 9.94
N ILE A 64 -10.95 1.95 8.69
CA ILE A 64 -10.31 2.80 7.67
C ILE A 64 -11.09 4.08 7.34
N HIS A 65 -12.42 4.07 7.55
CA HIS A 65 -13.28 5.24 7.37
C HIS A 65 -13.60 5.98 8.67
N SER A 66 -13.37 5.42 9.85
CA SER A 66 -13.64 6.09 11.13
C SER A 66 -12.40 6.76 11.74
N GLN A 67 -11.20 6.36 11.33
CA GLN A 67 -9.95 6.87 11.87
C GLN A 67 -9.36 8.04 11.07
N PRO A 68 -8.53 8.90 11.68
CA PRO A 68 -7.78 9.93 10.97
C PRO A 68 -6.83 9.31 9.95
N VAL A 69 -6.45 10.08 8.93
CA VAL A 69 -5.53 9.67 7.87
C VAL A 69 -4.62 10.84 7.55
N ASN A 70 -3.30 10.64 7.66
CA ASN A 70 -2.31 11.61 7.21
C ASN A 70 -1.76 11.25 5.81
N HIS A 71 -1.71 9.96 5.45
CA HIS A 71 -1.34 9.50 4.12
C HIS A 71 -2.31 8.44 3.61
N PHE A 72 -2.82 8.63 2.39
CA PHE A 72 -3.52 7.62 1.61
C PHE A 72 -3.28 7.90 0.13
N SER A 73 -2.09 7.52 -0.35
CA SER A 73 -1.70 7.79 -1.74
C SER A 73 -0.65 6.80 -2.24
N ILE A 74 -0.51 6.71 -3.58
CA ILE A 74 0.56 5.93 -4.20
C ILE A 74 1.93 6.52 -3.85
N THR A 75 2.08 7.85 -3.91
CA THR A 75 3.34 8.51 -3.57
C THR A 75 3.73 8.28 -2.11
N GLY A 76 2.74 8.30 -1.21
CA GLY A 76 2.95 8.09 0.22
C GLY A 76 3.86 9.15 0.82
N GLU A 77 4.96 8.73 1.43
CA GLU A 77 5.97 9.58 2.06
C GLU A 77 7.34 9.36 1.39
N ILE A 78 7.83 10.39 0.71
CA ILE A 78 9.12 10.37 0.00
C ILE A 78 9.96 11.54 0.48
N GLY A 79 11.16 11.26 0.96
CA GLY A 79 12.14 12.24 1.41
C GLY A 79 13.56 11.76 1.19
N VAL A 80 14.54 12.53 1.71
CA VAL A 80 15.97 12.20 1.60
C VAL A 80 16.28 10.87 2.29
N VAL A 81 15.66 10.63 3.44
CA VAL A 81 15.93 9.47 4.29
C VAL A 81 14.77 8.49 4.39
N VAL A 82 13.65 8.71 3.68
CA VAL A 82 12.42 7.89 3.77
C VAL A 82 11.82 7.64 2.39
N ARG A 83 11.38 6.40 2.12
CA ARG A 83 10.57 6.07 0.94
C ARG A 83 9.52 5.01 1.28
N ARG A 84 8.27 5.47 1.38
CA ARG A 84 7.08 4.66 1.67
C ARG A 84 6.03 4.96 0.60
N SER A 85 5.85 4.07 -0.37
CA SER A 85 4.80 4.21 -1.39
C SER A 85 3.61 3.29 -1.12
N PHE A 86 2.52 3.46 -1.87
CA PHE A 86 1.24 2.78 -1.63
C PHE A 86 0.89 2.79 -0.13
N TYR A 87 0.98 3.98 0.45
CA TYR A 87 1.03 4.16 1.89
C TYR A 87 -0.35 4.60 2.40
N ILE A 88 -0.88 3.82 3.33
CA ILE A 88 -2.12 4.09 4.06
C ILE A 88 -1.75 4.18 5.53
N ASN A 89 -1.57 5.42 5.99
CA ASN A 89 -1.17 5.75 7.36
C ASN A 89 -2.18 6.70 8.00
N SER A 90 -2.36 6.49 9.30
CA SER A 90 -3.32 7.22 10.10
C SER A 90 -2.71 8.46 10.71
N LEU A 91 -1.63 8.27 11.46
CA LEU A 91 -0.91 9.32 12.17
C LEU A 91 0.53 8.87 12.44
N TYR A 92 1.38 9.86 12.70
CA TYR A 92 2.75 9.65 13.14
C TYR A 92 2.84 9.78 14.66
N ASP A 93 3.66 8.94 15.26
CA ASP A 93 4.05 8.99 16.68
C ASP A 93 5.52 8.52 16.76
N ASP A 94 6.42 9.40 16.31
CA ASP A 94 7.81 9.07 16.00
C ASP A 94 7.92 7.87 15.04
N CYS A 95 8.41 6.73 15.55
CA CYS A 95 8.46 5.47 14.79
C CYS A 95 7.43 4.45 15.27
N ASN A 96 6.35 4.91 15.89
CA ASN A 96 5.13 4.16 16.15
C ASN A 96 4.07 4.48 15.10
N ASP A 97 4.47 4.45 13.82
CA ASP A 97 3.59 4.71 12.69
C ASP A 97 2.34 3.83 12.78
N VAL A 98 1.17 4.47 12.85
CA VAL A 98 -0.12 3.80 13.00
C VAL A 98 -0.79 3.75 11.64
N GLY A 99 -0.96 2.56 11.07
CA GLY A 99 -1.47 2.46 9.71
C GLY A 99 -1.98 1.09 9.31
N TRP A 100 -2.27 0.99 8.02
CA TRP A 100 -2.88 -0.18 7.39
C TRP A 100 -2.01 -0.77 6.29
N MET A 101 -1.18 0.02 5.61
CA MET A 101 -0.36 -0.49 4.52
C MET A 101 0.83 0.41 4.23
N GLY A 102 1.97 -0.17 3.86
CA GLY A 102 3.06 0.58 3.24
C GLY A 102 4.02 -0.32 2.48
N LEU A 103 4.40 0.11 1.27
CA LEU A 103 5.53 -0.45 0.52
C LEU A 103 6.81 0.31 0.90
N ILE A 104 7.73 -0.38 1.56
CA ILE A 104 9.01 0.17 2.04
C ILE A 104 10.07 0.02 0.94
N GLU A 105 10.52 1.15 0.40
CA GLU A 105 11.43 1.20 -0.77
C GLU A 105 12.83 1.70 -0.44
N LEU A 106 13.12 2.03 0.82
CA LEU A 106 14.44 2.49 1.27
C LEU A 106 14.85 1.76 2.54
N ILE A 107 16.06 1.18 2.50
CA ILE A 107 16.73 0.58 3.65
C ILE A 107 18.21 1.02 3.64
N PRO A 108 18.76 1.59 4.72
CA PRO A 108 18.06 1.86 5.98
C PRO A 108 17.02 2.98 5.83
N GLY A 109 15.82 2.76 6.38
CA GLY A 109 14.78 3.78 6.56
C GLY A 109 14.91 4.47 7.92
N PRO A 110 14.17 5.57 8.16
CA PRO A 110 14.28 6.34 9.40
C PRO A 110 13.80 5.54 10.61
N CYS A 111 12.91 4.56 10.41
CA CYS A 111 12.31 3.83 11.51
C CYS A 111 12.89 2.41 11.68
N PRO A 112 13.25 2.01 12.92
CA PRO A 112 13.87 0.71 13.16
C PRO A 112 13.07 -0.50 12.67
N TYR A 113 11.74 -0.41 12.63
CA TYR A 113 10.89 -1.52 12.17
C TYR A 113 11.02 -1.77 10.66
N GLU A 114 11.37 -0.75 9.87
CA GLU A 114 11.58 -0.86 8.41
C GLU A 114 12.87 -1.63 8.12
N ASN A 115 13.88 -1.40 8.95
CA ASN A 115 15.21 -2.01 8.84
C ASN A 115 15.22 -3.50 9.21
N LYS A 116 14.13 -4.02 9.78
CA LYS A 116 13.93 -5.46 10.04
C LYS A 116 13.40 -6.21 8.82
N GLN A 117 13.10 -5.51 7.73
CA GLN A 117 12.43 -6.05 6.56
C GLN A 117 13.40 -6.12 5.36
N PRO A 118 13.17 -7.00 4.39
CA PRO A 118 13.84 -6.91 3.09
C PRO A 118 13.45 -5.63 2.33
N LEU A 119 14.29 -5.18 1.40
CA LEU A 119 13.96 -4.07 0.49
C LEU A 119 12.71 -4.40 -0.35
N PHE A 120 11.85 -3.41 -0.58
CA PHE A 120 10.55 -3.56 -1.26
C PHE A 120 9.54 -4.44 -0.50
N SER A 121 9.57 -4.40 0.84
CA SER A 121 8.59 -5.10 1.67
C SER A 121 7.28 -4.35 1.75
N ILE A 122 6.16 -5.09 1.63
CA ILE A 122 4.81 -4.53 1.75
C ILE A 122 4.25 -4.96 3.12
N LEU A 123 4.14 -3.99 4.02
CA LEU A 123 3.63 -4.20 5.37
C LEU A 123 2.12 -4.05 5.42
N TYR A 124 1.43 -4.88 6.20
CA TYR A 124 0.00 -4.80 6.44
C TYR A 124 -0.40 -5.41 7.80
N PRO A 125 -1.47 -4.94 8.47
CA PRO A 125 -2.06 -5.62 9.61
C PRO A 125 -2.68 -6.95 9.20
N SER A 126 -2.39 -8.01 9.96
CA SER A 126 -3.09 -9.31 9.81
C SER A 126 -4.54 -9.26 10.31
N GLY A 127 -4.87 -8.29 11.16
CA GLY A 127 -6.22 -8.05 11.68
C GLY A 127 -7.05 -7.06 10.84
N SER A 128 -8.25 -6.76 11.32
CA SER A 128 -9.22 -5.89 10.64
C SER A 128 -9.13 -4.40 11.05
N GLN A 129 -8.05 -3.97 11.71
CA GLN A 129 -7.87 -2.59 12.15
C GLN A 129 -6.44 -2.10 11.88
N ARG A 130 -6.22 -0.78 11.95
CA ARG A 130 -4.85 -0.22 11.92
C ARG A 130 -4.03 -0.74 13.10
N VAL A 131 -2.72 -0.80 12.91
CA VAL A 131 -1.77 -1.23 13.94
C VAL A 131 -0.60 -0.27 14.04
N ILE A 132 0.13 -0.36 15.15
CA ILE A 132 1.43 0.32 15.30
C ILE A 132 2.48 -0.59 14.66
N PHE A 133 3.09 -0.16 13.55
CA PHE A 133 3.99 -1.03 12.78
C PHE A 133 5.21 -1.53 13.58
N SER A 134 5.67 -0.77 14.57
CA SER A 134 6.82 -1.13 15.42
C SER A 134 6.50 -2.07 16.58
N LYS A 135 5.22 -2.18 16.99
CA LYS A 135 4.80 -2.90 18.21
C LYS A 135 3.90 -4.10 17.92
N SER A 136 3.34 -4.18 16.73
CA SER A 136 2.38 -5.22 16.36
C SER A 136 3.01 -6.30 15.48
N ASP A 137 2.36 -7.47 15.46
CA ASP A 137 2.67 -8.50 14.48
C ASP A 137 2.11 -8.07 13.11
N VAL A 138 3.02 -7.69 12.21
CA VAL A 138 2.70 -7.17 10.89
C VAL A 138 3.00 -8.22 9.84
N GLY A 139 2.05 -8.43 8.93
CA GLY A 139 2.27 -9.26 7.77
C GLY A 139 3.19 -8.57 6.77
N VAL A 140 4.00 -9.38 6.07
CA VAL A 140 4.83 -8.93 4.95
C VAL A 140 4.39 -9.68 3.70
N ALA A 141 3.78 -8.98 2.75
CA ALA A 141 3.27 -9.62 1.53
C ALA A 141 4.41 -9.96 0.56
N ASP A 142 4.25 -11.04 -0.20
CA ASP A 142 5.23 -11.47 -1.20
C ASP A 142 5.01 -10.72 -2.53
N THR A 143 3.75 -10.40 -2.83
CA THR A 143 3.34 -9.79 -4.10
C THR A 143 2.20 -8.80 -3.88
N MET A 144 2.25 -7.66 -4.57
CA MET A 144 1.13 -6.75 -4.78
C MET A 144 0.68 -6.82 -6.24
N ALA A 145 -0.60 -7.11 -6.47
CA ALA A 145 -1.22 -7.12 -7.80
C ALA A 145 -2.26 -6.00 -7.90
N ILE A 146 -2.19 -5.22 -8.98
CA ILE A 146 -3.14 -4.16 -9.28
C ILE A 146 -3.85 -4.51 -10.58
N CYS A 147 -5.15 -4.76 -10.48
CA CYS A 147 -6.00 -5.09 -11.63
C CYS A 147 -6.93 -3.91 -11.90
N ILE A 148 -6.99 -3.46 -13.16
CA ILE A 148 -7.89 -2.40 -13.59
C ILE A 148 -8.99 -2.97 -14.49
N ARG A 149 -10.19 -2.40 -14.41
CA ARG A 149 -11.38 -2.80 -15.18
C ARG A 149 -12.13 -1.58 -15.67
#